data_AF-A0A1B6CKB7-F1
#
_entry.id   AF-A0A1B6CKB7-F1
#
_cell.length_a   1.000
_cell.length_b   1.000
_cell.length_c   1.000
_cell.angle_alpha   90.00
_cell.angle_beta   90.00
_cell.angle_gamma   90.00
#
_symmetry.space_group_name_H-M   'P 1'
#
loop_
_entity.id
_entity.type
_entity.pdbx_description
1 polymer ?
#
loop_
_entity_poly.entity_id
_entity_poly.type
_entity_poly.pdbx_seq_one_letter_code
_entity_poly.pdbx_strand_id
1 'polypeptide(L)'
;NNPCALTCQSHSGLVSQLAPSVRDGTRCRPGSLDMCIDGKCQRVGCDLKIGSTRKVDDCGVCGGDGSSCSLPLYSWVTAPVSLCTVTCGGGYKMSQAICRNKVT
;
A
#
# COMPACT_ATOMS: atom_id res chain seq x y z
N ASN A 1 -3.71 17.27 13.20
CA ASN A 1 -4.34 16.26 12.31
C ASN A 1 -4.62 15.01 13.15
N ASN A 2 -5.83 14.89 13.72
CA ASN A 2 -6.22 13.79 14.61
C ASN A 2 -7.05 12.76 13.81
N PRO A 3 -6.49 11.60 13.42
CA PRO A 3 -7.21 10.61 12.63
C PRO A 3 -8.34 9.91 13.41
N CYS A 4 -8.39 10.10 14.72
CA CYS A 4 -9.44 9.57 15.57
C CYS A 4 -10.55 10.58 15.88
N ALA A 5 -10.47 11.82 15.39
CA ALA A 5 -11.61 12.73 15.45
C ALA A 5 -12.63 12.38 14.36
N LEU A 6 -13.92 12.49 14.68
CA LEU A 6 -14.98 12.31 13.67
C LEU A 6 -15.10 13.60 12.87
N THR A 7 -14.72 13.56 11.60
CA THR A 7 -14.84 14.69 10.67
C THR A 7 -15.78 14.35 9.53
N CYS A 8 -16.46 15.37 9.02
CA CYS A 8 -17.28 15.29 7.81
C CYS A 8 -16.74 16.28 6.79
N GLN A 9 -16.60 15.86 5.54
CA GLN A 9 -16.14 16.69 4.44
C GLN A 9 -17.29 16.88 3.43
N SER A 10 -17.63 18.12 3.12
CA SER A 10 -18.59 18.44 2.05
C SER A 10 -17.97 18.22 0.67
N HIS A 11 -18.81 18.15 -0.37
CA HIS A 11 -18.35 18.16 -1.76
C HIS A 11 -17.54 19.41 -2.14
N SER A 12 -17.81 20.55 -1.49
CA SER A 12 -17.06 21.80 -1.65
C SER A 12 -15.72 21.80 -0.90
N GLY A 13 -15.37 20.72 -0.19
CA GLY A 13 -14.12 20.57 0.54
C GLY A 13 -14.12 21.13 1.96
N LEU A 14 -15.26 21.63 2.47
CA LEU A 14 -15.38 22.09 3.85
C LEU A 14 -15.30 20.91 4.80
N VAL A 15 -14.35 20.92 5.73
CA VAL A 15 -14.20 19.90 6.77
C VAL A 15 -14.73 20.45 8.09
N SER A 16 -15.66 19.73 8.71
CA SER A 16 -16.19 20.04 10.04
C SER A 16 -15.96 18.87 10.99
N GLN A 17 -15.57 19.16 12.23
CA GLN A 17 -15.42 18.15 13.27
C GLN A 17 -16.76 17.97 14.00
N LEU A 18 -17.28 16.75 13.95
CA LEU A 18 -18.55 16.38 14.57
C LEU A 18 -18.37 15.85 16.00
N ALA A 19 -17.23 15.20 16.27
CA ALA A 19 -16.90 14.68 17.60
C ALA A 19 -15.38 14.64 17.83
N PRO A 20 -14.92 14.77 19.09
CA PRO A 20 -13.49 14.74 19.41
C PRO A 20 -12.86 13.35 19.21
N SER A 21 -13.66 12.27 19.34
CA SER A 21 -13.22 10.90 19.13
C SER A 21 -14.28 10.07 18.40
N VAL A 22 -13.82 9.13 17.56
CA VAL A 22 -14.60 8.03 17.02
C VAL A 22 -14.69 6.89 18.02
N ARG A 23 -15.59 5.93 17.78
CA ARG A 23 -15.74 4.73 18.62
C ARG A 23 -14.47 3.87 18.59
N ASP A 24 -14.11 3.31 19.73
CA ASP A 24 -13.00 2.37 19.86
C ASP A 24 -13.14 1.20 18.87
N GLY A 25 -12.02 0.86 18.21
CA GLY A 25 -11.98 -0.15 17.15
C GLY A 25 -12.16 0.40 15.72
N THR A 26 -12.47 1.70 15.57
CA THR A 26 -12.50 2.34 14.24
C THR A 26 -11.09 2.41 13.64
N ARG A 27 -10.92 2.02 12.36
CA ARG A 27 -9.62 2.12 11.68
C ARG A 27 -9.22 3.58 11.49
N CYS A 28 -8.01 3.96 11.91
CA CYS A 28 -7.52 5.34 11.81
C CYS A 28 -6.70 5.63 10.54
N ARG A 29 -6.20 4.60 9.85
CA ARG A 29 -5.37 4.78 8.63
C ARG A 29 -5.84 3.82 7.52
N PRO A 30 -6.01 4.29 6.27
CA PRO A 30 -6.30 3.43 5.14
C PRO A 30 -5.23 2.34 4.97
N GLY A 31 -5.65 1.10 4.72
CA GLY A 31 -4.75 -0.05 4.52
C GLY A 31 -4.03 -0.56 5.77
N SER A 32 -4.13 0.12 6.91
CA SER A 32 -3.56 -0.32 8.19
C SER A 32 -4.60 -1.04 9.06
N LEU A 33 -4.14 -1.90 9.96
CA LEU A 33 -4.93 -2.44 11.06
C LEU A 33 -5.03 -1.49 12.26
N ASP A 34 -4.29 -0.37 12.25
CA ASP A 34 -4.29 0.60 13.33
C ASP A 34 -5.72 1.10 13.65
N MET A 35 -6.04 1.13 14.94
CA MET A 35 -7.37 1.44 15.45
C MET A 35 -7.33 2.62 16.42
N CYS A 36 -8.41 3.39 16.44
CA CYS A 36 -8.65 4.35 17.52
C CYS A 36 -9.01 3.62 18.80
N ILE A 37 -8.30 3.93 19.88
CA ILE A 37 -8.56 3.49 21.25
C ILE A 37 -8.32 4.70 22.16
N ASP A 38 -9.32 5.10 22.93
CA ASP A 38 -9.25 6.27 23.82
C ASP A 38 -8.81 7.55 23.07
N GLY A 39 -9.40 7.77 21.89
CA GLY A 39 -9.10 8.93 21.04
C GLY A 39 -7.70 8.96 20.43
N LYS A 40 -6.89 7.91 20.60
CA LYS A 40 -5.53 7.77 20.04
C LYS A 40 -5.48 6.64 19.03
N CYS A 41 -4.78 6.86 17.92
CA CYS A 41 -4.55 5.85 16.88
C CYS A 41 -3.45 4.89 17.36
N GLN A 42 -3.85 3.70 17.80
CA GLN A 42 -2.98 2.65 18.30
C GLN A 42 -2.57 1.69 17.19
N ARG A 43 -1.33 1.21 17.23
CA ARG A 43 -0.85 0.17 16.32
C ARG A 43 -1.51 -1.16 16.63
N VAL A 44 -1.94 -1.88 15.61
CA VAL A 44 -2.45 -3.26 15.73
C VAL A 44 -1.67 -4.15 14.76
N GLY A 45 -1.11 -5.24 15.27
CA GLY A 45 -0.41 -6.24 14.45
C GLY A 45 -1.38 -7.09 13.63
N CYS A 46 -0.85 -7.87 12.68
CA CYS A 46 -1.65 -8.81 11.89
C CYS A 46 -2.34 -9.90 12.73
N ASP A 47 -1.88 -10.10 13.96
CA ASP A 47 -2.44 -11.02 14.96
C ASP A 47 -3.54 -10.37 15.82
N LEU A 48 -4.02 -9.18 15.40
CA LEU A 48 -5.11 -8.43 16.01
C LEU A 48 -4.83 -7.97 17.46
N LYS A 49 -3.55 -7.85 17.82
CA LYS A 49 -3.12 -7.37 19.14
C LYS A 49 -2.64 -5.93 19.08
N ILE A 50 -3.12 -5.10 20.01
CA ILE A 50 -2.66 -3.73 20.20
C ILE A 50 -1.20 -3.74 20.62
N GLY A 51 -0.38 -2.90 19.98
CA GLY A 51 1.06 -2.78 20.23
C GLY A 51 1.92 -3.89 19.58
N SER A 52 1.29 -4.90 18.96
CA SER A 52 2.04 -5.96 18.27
C SER A 52 2.78 -5.41 17.05
N THR A 53 4.01 -5.91 16.86
CA THR A 53 4.86 -5.57 15.72
C THR A 53 4.77 -6.60 14.59
N ARG A 54 3.95 -7.64 14.74
CA ARG A 54 3.76 -8.67 13.72
C ARG A 54 3.11 -8.11 12.46
N LYS A 55 3.68 -8.47 11.32
CA LYS A 55 3.20 -8.08 9.99
C LYS A 55 2.87 -9.32 9.18
N VAL A 56 2.00 -9.14 8.20
CA VAL A 56 1.80 -10.13 7.15
C VAL A 56 3.07 -10.17 6.29
N ASP A 57 3.59 -11.35 6.03
CA ASP A 57 4.73 -11.55 5.13
C ASP A 57 4.30 -11.48 3.65
N ASP A 58 5.25 -11.63 2.73
CA ASP A 58 4.97 -11.58 1.28
C ASP A 58 4.07 -12.73 0.80
N CYS A 59 3.92 -13.78 1.61
CA CYS A 59 3.05 -14.91 1.36
C CYS A 59 1.62 -14.73 1.88
N GLY A 60 1.32 -13.60 2.54
CA GLY A 60 0.00 -13.37 3.13
C GLY A 60 -0.16 -14.00 4.52
N VAL A 61 0.92 -14.48 5.15
CA VAL A 61 0.89 -15.15 6.46
C VAL A 61 1.29 -14.17 7.56
N CYS A 62 0.49 -14.09 8.62
CA CYS A 62 0.80 -13.23 9.76
C CYS A 62 1.99 -13.76 10.57
N GLY A 63 3.08 -12.99 10.62
CA GLY A 63 4.32 -13.40 11.30
C GLY A 63 5.03 -14.55 10.60
N GLY A 64 4.75 -14.78 9.32
CA GLY A 64 5.49 -15.74 8.50
C GLY A 64 6.90 -15.25 8.17
N ASP A 65 7.69 -16.17 7.62
CA ASP A 65 9.09 -15.97 7.25
C ASP A 65 9.30 -15.93 5.73
N GLY A 66 8.20 -15.89 4.94
CA GLY A 66 8.24 -15.91 3.49
C GLY A 66 8.48 -17.29 2.86
N SER A 67 8.47 -18.38 3.66
CA SER A 67 8.74 -19.73 3.14
C SER A 67 7.51 -20.49 2.65
N SER A 68 6.29 -20.04 2.99
CA SER A 68 5.05 -20.73 2.66
C SER A 68 4.57 -20.50 1.23
N CYS A 69 5.24 -19.65 0.48
CA CYS A 69 4.96 -19.37 -0.93
C CYS A 69 6.27 -19.32 -1.73
N SER A 70 6.17 -19.60 -3.02
CA SER A 70 7.29 -19.43 -3.95
C SER A 70 7.27 -18.01 -4.51
N LEU A 71 8.45 -17.42 -4.72
CA LEU A 71 8.60 -16.19 -5.49
C LEU A 71 7.88 -16.31 -6.84
N PRO A 72 7.28 -15.21 -7.36
CA PRO A 72 6.57 -15.26 -8.63
C PRO A 72 7.53 -15.71 -9.73
N LEU A 73 7.14 -16.79 -10.41
CA LEU A 73 7.89 -17.38 -11.53
C LEU A 73 8.11 -16.37 -12.66
N TYR A 74 7.31 -15.30 -12.74
CA TYR A 74 7.39 -14.30 -13.78
C TYR A 74 7.74 -12.93 -13.20
N SER A 75 8.56 -12.16 -13.92
CA SER A 75 8.80 -10.74 -13.67
C SER A 75 8.67 -9.92 -14.94
N TRP A 76 8.18 -8.70 -14.76
CA TRP A 76 8.27 -7.66 -15.78
C TRP A 76 9.73 -7.31 -16.04
N VAL A 77 10.13 -7.41 -17.30
CA VAL A 77 11.41 -6.93 -17.80
C VAL A 77 11.16 -5.97 -18.95
N THR A 78 12.03 -4.98 -19.08
CA THR A 78 11.96 -4.02 -20.18
C THR A 78 12.59 -4.65 -21.42
N ALA A 79 11.85 -4.71 -22.52
CA ALA A 79 12.34 -5.19 -23.80
C ALA A 79 13.49 -4.30 -24.31
N PRO A 80 14.35 -4.81 -25.20
CA PRO A 80 15.30 -3.98 -25.91
C PRO A 80 14.59 -2.79 -26.56
N VAL A 81 15.23 -1.63 -26.46
CA VAL A 81 14.68 -0.38 -26.98
C VAL A 81 14.68 -0.41 -28.51
N SER A 82 13.64 0.11 -29.14
CA SER A 82 13.56 0.27 -30.59
C SER A 82 14.64 1.23 -31.12
N LEU A 83 14.81 1.24 -32.43
CA LEU A 83 15.58 2.29 -33.10
C LEU A 83 14.97 3.68 -32.84
N CYS A 84 15.79 4.72 -32.95
CA CYS A 84 15.30 6.11 -32.94
C CYS A 84 14.36 6.31 -34.13
N THR A 85 13.30 7.09 -33.92
CA THR A 85 12.42 7.50 -35.02
C THR A 85 13.10 8.45 -36.02
N VAL A 86 14.04 9.26 -35.55
CA VAL A 86 14.83 10.20 -36.35
C VAL A 86 16.28 10.24 -35.90
N THR A 87 17.18 10.66 -36.78
CA THR A 87 18.62 10.76 -36.50
C THR A 87 19.02 12.09 -35.85
N CYS A 88 18.25 13.16 -36.01
CA CYS A 88 18.48 14.47 -35.40
C CYS A 88 17.15 15.22 -35.16
N GLY A 89 17.20 16.35 -34.44
CA GLY A 89 16.04 17.25 -34.27
C GLY A 89 15.02 16.86 -33.19
N GLY A 90 15.31 15.85 -32.36
CA GLY A 90 14.43 15.40 -31.27
C GLY A 90 13.46 14.30 -31.70
N GLY A 91 13.85 13.04 -31.47
CA GLY A 91 13.04 11.85 -31.74
C GLY A 91 12.71 11.05 -30.49
N TYR A 92 11.97 9.95 -30.65
CA TYR A 92 11.65 9.02 -29.56
C TYR A 92 12.16 7.61 -29.88
N LYS A 93 12.29 6.80 -28.83
CA LYS A 93 12.46 5.35 -28.92
C LYS A 93 11.42 4.67 -28.04
N MET A 94 10.94 3.51 -28.46
CA MET A 94 9.92 2.75 -27.75
C MET A 94 10.55 1.53 -27.07
N SER A 95 10.04 1.15 -25.91
CA SER A 95 10.33 -0.13 -25.27
C SER A 95 9.06 -0.68 -24.64
N GLN A 96 8.91 -2.00 -24.66
CA GLN A 96 7.75 -2.69 -24.11
C GLN A 96 8.11 -3.37 -22.78
N ALA A 97 7.21 -3.33 -21.81
CA ALA A 97 7.32 -4.18 -20.62
C ALA A 97 6.83 -5.59 -20.99
N ILE A 98 7.71 -6.58 -20.89
CA ILE A 98 7.41 -7.99 -21.18
C ILE A 98 7.45 -8.77 -19.88
N CYS A 99 6.41 -9.55 -19.60
CA CYS A 99 6.42 -10.48 -18.48
C CYS A 99 7.21 -11.74 -18.91
N ARG A 100 8.36 -11.99 -18.28
CA ARG A 100 9.21 -13.17 -18.56
C ARG A 100 9.30 -14.09 -17.36
N ASN A 101 9.35 -15.39 -17.61
CA ASN A 101 9.63 -16.38 -16.58
C ASN A 101 11.10 -16.22 -16.13
N LYS A 102 11.36 -16.22 -14.82
CA LYS A 102 12.69 -16.06 -14.22
C LYS A 102 13.53 -17.34 -14.26
N VAL A 103 12.92 -18.48 -14.54
CA VAL A 103 13.57 -19.80 -14.52
C VAL A 103 14.12 -20.19 -15.90
N THR A 104 13.71 -19.50 -16.97
CA THR A 104 14.18 -19.65 -18.36
C THR A 104 14.86 -18.38 -18.84
#